data_AF-A0A645HPX5-F1
#
_entry.id   AF-A0A645HPX5-F1
#
_cell.length_a   1.000
_cell.length_b   1.000
_cell.length_c   1.000
_cell.angle_alpha   90.00
_cell.angle_beta   90.00
_cell.angle_gamma   90.00
#
_symmetry.space_group_name_H-M   'P 1'
#
loop_
_entity.id
_entity.type
_entity.pdbx_description
1 polymer ?
#
loop_
_entity_poly.entity_id
_entity_poly.type
_entity_poly.pdbx_seq_one_letter_code
_entity_poly.pdbx_strand_id
1 'polypeptide(L)'
;MNAWGLTPSIFGELEKKFIIFLEEKQDEILKAEYFLPTVIDSLIHDNKAKVKVLKSEEQWYGVTYKEDRQIINTAILKLVHKGIYPANLWGKQDE
;
A
#
# COMPACT_ATOMS: atom_id res chain seq x y z
N MET A 1 -1.44 -5.78 0.91
CA MET A 1 -0.21 -5.03 1.24
C MET A 1 0.18 -4.15 0.08
N ASN A 2 0.18 -2.82 0.26
CA ASN A 2 0.40 -1.87 -0.85
C ASN A 2 1.56 -0.90 -0.54
N ALA A 3 2.77 -1.43 -0.34
CA ALA A 3 3.98 -0.65 -0.11
C ALA A 3 4.92 -0.80 -1.31
N TRP A 4 5.15 0.30 -2.03
CA TRP A 4 5.95 0.32 -3.26
C TRP A 4 7.06 1.34 -3.14
N GLY A 5 8.28 0.95 -3.56
CA GLY A 5 9.36 1.89 -3.86
C GLY A 5 9.43 2.11 -5.37
N LEU A 6 9.18 3.33 -5.83
CA LEU A 6 9.09 3.68 -7.25
C LEU A 6 9.92 4.93 -7.57
N THR A 7 10.39 5.05 -8.82
CA THR A 7 11.03 6.26 -9.32
C THR A 7 9.98 7.21 -9.93
N PRO A 8 10.26 8.53 -10.04
CA PRO A 8 9.31 9.50 -10.58
C PRO A 8 8.83 9.20 -12.01
N SER A 9 9.58 8.43 -12.79
CA SER A 9 9.18 8.01 -14.14
C SER A 9 7.86 7.24 -14.18
N ILE A 10 7.41 6.65 -13.06
CA ILE A 10 6.12 5.94 -12.99
C ILE A 10 4.93 6.88 -13.27
N PHE A 11 5.03 8.16 -12.92
CA PHE A 11 3.92 9.11 -13.11
C PHE A 11 3.58 9.29 -14.59
N GLY A 12 4.60 9.32 -15.46
CA GLY A 12 4.37 9.42 -16.90
C GLY A 12 3.69 8.17 -17.49
N GLU A 13 3.98 6.98 -16.96
CA GLU A 13 3.31 5.75 -17.40
C GLU A 13 1.89 5.64 -16.84
N LEU A 14 1.66 6.08 -15.60
CA LEU A 14 0.34 6.19 -14.99
C LEU A 14 -0.55 7.13 -15.79
N GLU A 15 -0.07 8.33 -16.13
CA GLU A 15 -0.85 9.32 -16.88
C GLU A 15 -1.28 8.79 -18.25
N LYS A 16 -0.34 8.22 -19.03
CA LYS A 16 -0.65 7.63 -20.34
C LYS A 16 -1.69 6.54 -20.25
N LYS A 17 -1.55 5.61 -19.30
CA LYS A 17 -2.48 4.48 -19.14
C LYS A 17 -3.79 4.90 -18.50
N PHE A 18 -3.83 6.00 -17.76
CA PHE A 18 -5.04 6.54 -17.17
C PHE A 18 -5.98 7.11 -18.22
N ILE A 19 -5.45 7.81 -19.23
CA ILE A 19 -6.25 8.30 -20.37
C ILE A 19 -6.95 7.13 -21.08
N ILE A 20 -6.20 6.07 -21.40
CA ILE A 20 -6.74 4.86 -22.05
C ILE A 20 -7.81 4.20 -21.16
N PHE A 21 -7.54 4.09 -19.85
CA PHE A 21 -8.48 3.52 -18.90
C PHE A 21 -9.81 4.29 -18.87
N LEU A 22 -9.79 5.62 -18.91
CA LEU A 22 -11.01 6.43 -18.90
C LEU A 22 -11.85 6.23 -20.17
N GLU A 23 -11.20 6.10 -21.33
CA GLU A 23 -11.87 5.77 -22.59
C GLU A 23 -12.51 4.37 -22.53
N GLU A 24 -11.77 3.38 -22.03
CA GLU A 24 -12.25 1.98 -21.90
C GLU A 24 -13.36 1.81 -20.87
N LYS A 25 -13.40 2.66 -19.84
CA LYS A 25 -14.37 2.57 -18.72
C LYS A 25 -15.50 3.58 -18.78
N GLN A 26 -15.66 4.27 -19.90
CA GLN A 26 -16.64 5.35 -20.05
C GLN A 26 -18.07 4.93 -19.64
N ASP A 27 -18.49 3.71 -19.99
CA ASP A 27 -19.85 3.20 -19.71
C ASP A 27 -20.06 2.77 -18.24
N GLU A 28 -18.98 2.55 -17.47
CA GLU A 28 -19.03 2.04 -16.09
C GLU A 28 -18.22 2.92 -15.10
N ILE A 29 -17.98 4.19 -15.47
CA ILE A 29 -17.02 5.07 -14.79
C ILE A 29 -17.30 5.24 -13.29
N LEU A 30 -18.56 5.18 -12.86
CA LEU A 30 -18.97 5.33 -11.46
C LEU A 30 -18.47 4.20 -10.54
N LYS A 31 -18.09 3.06 -11.10
CA LYS A 31 -17.55 1.90 -10.37
C LYS A 31 -16.13 1.55 -10.80
N ALA A 32 -15.56 2.31 -11.73
CA ALA A 32 -14.25 2.02 -12.29
C ALA A 32 -13.15 2.36 -11.28
N GLU A 33 -12.24 1.41 -11.04
CA GLU A 33 -11.10 1.57 -10.14
C GLU A 33 -9.78 1.44 -10.92
N TYR A 34 -8.91 2.44 -10.75
CA TYR A 34 -7.60 2.47 -11.41
C TYR A 34 -6.50 1.97 -10.46
N PHE A 35 -6.15 0.69 -10.60
CA PHE A 35 -5.23 0.02 -9.68
C PHE A 35 -3.76 0.16 -10.10
N LEU A 36 -2.93 0.68 -9.18
CA LEU A 36 -1.47 0.73 -9.35
C LEU A 36 -0.84 -0.64 -9.69
N PRO A 37 -1.21 -1.77 -9.03
CA PRO A 37 -0.67 -3.08 -9.38
C PRO A 37 -0.90 -3.47 -10.85
N THR A 38 -2.07 -3.17 -11.42
CA THR A 38 -2.39 -3.47 -12.82
C THR A 38 -1.48 -2.72 -13.77
N VAL A 39 -1.21 -1.44 -13.47
CA VAL A 39 -0.30 -0.62 -14.27
C VAL A 39 1.11 -1.19 -14.23
N ILE A 40 1.63 -1.48 -13.03
CA ILE A 40 2.97 -2.03 -12.84
C ILE A 40 3.10 -3.39 -13.55
N ASP A 41 2.10 -4.27 -13.43
CA ASP A 41 2.08 -5.57 -14.09
C ASP A 41 2.15 -5.42 -15.61
N SER A 42 1.38 -4.49 -16.20
CA SER A 42 1.46 -4.22 -17.64
C SER A 42 2.84 -3.71 -18.07
N LEU A 43 3.52 -2.90 -17.26
CA LEU A 43 4.87 -2.41 -17.56
C LEU A 43 5.92 -3.51 -17.48
N ILE A 44 5.72 -4.51 -16.61
CA ILE A 44 6.57 -5.70 -16.55
C ILE A 44 6.37 -6.53 -17.83
N HIS A 45 5.12 -6.78 -18.23
CA HIS A 45 4.80 -7.52 -19.45
C HIS A 45 5.33 -6.82 -20.72
N ASP A 46 5.25 -5.48 -20.77
CA ASP A 46 5.78 -4.65 -21.86
C ASP A 46 7.32 -4.54 -21.86
N ASN A 47 8.02 -5.19 -20.91
CA ASN A 47 9.47 -5.06 -20.68
C ASN A 47 9.94 -3.62 -20.40
N LYS A 48 9.05 -2.74 -19.93
CA LYS A 48 9.32 -1.34 -19.59
C LYS A 48 9.73 -1.13 -18.13
N ALA A 49 9.44 -2.09 -17.26
CA ALA A 49 9.80 -2.04 -15.85
C ALA A 49 10.36 -3.38 -15.35
N LYS A 50 11.20 -3.31 -14.32
CA LYS A 50 11.62 -4.46 -13.51
C LYS A 50 11.30 -4.18 -12.06
N VAL A 51 10.59 -5.09 -11.40
CA VAL A 51 10.23 -4.96 -9.99
C VAL A 51 11.00 -5.98 -9.18
N LYS A 52 11.68 -5.53 -8.12
CA LYS A 52 12.34 -6.39 -7.15
C LYS A 52 11.45 -6.52 -5.91
N VAL A 53 11.12 -7.76 -5.55
CA VAL A 53 10.39 -8.04 -4.31
C VAL A 53 11.38 -8.12 -3.15
N LEU A 54 11.23 -7.23 -2.17
CA LEU A 54 12.00 -7.24 -0.93
C LEU A 54 11.21 -7.99 0.14
N LYS A 55 11.83 -9.03 0.72
CA LYS A 55 11.23 -9.81 1.80
C LYS A 55 11.53 -9.15 3.14
N SER A 56 10.53 -9.09 4.02
CA SER A 56 10.67 -8.68 5.42
C SER A 56 10.31 -9.86 6.33
N GLU A 57 10.98 -9.97 7.47
CA GLU A 57 10.65 -10.95 8.53
C GLU A 57 9.54 -10.43 9.45
N GLU A 58 9.21 -9.14 9.35
CA GLU A 58 8.17 -8.51 10.14
C GLU A 58 6.76 -8.96 9.75
N GLN A 59 5.88 -9.01 10.74
CA GLN A 59 4.47 -9.29 10.51
C GLN A 59 3.71 -7.99 10.19
N TRP A 60 2.99 -8.00 9.07
CA TRP A 60 2.08 -6.92 8.75
C TRP A 60 0.72 -7.13 9.43
N TYR A 61 0.23 -6.07 10.05
CA TYR A 61 -1.09 -6.01 10.66
C TYR A 61 -1.96 -5.00 9.92
N GLY A 62 -3.20 -5.38 9.62
CA GLY A 62 -4.19 -4.50 9.02
C GLY A 62 -5.57 -4.79 9.61
N VAL A 63 -6.37 -3.74 9.80
CA VAL A 63 -7.75 -3.87 10.25
C VAL A 63 -8.63 -3.97 9.02
N THR A 64 -9.19 -5.15 8.77
CA THR A 64 -10.18 -5.36 7.70
C THR A 64 -11.57 -5.50 8.30
N TYR A 65 -11.65 -6.20 9.44
CA TYR A 65 -12.88 -6.39 10.21
C TYR A 65 -12.72 -5.88 11.64
N LYS A 66 -13.84 -5.72 12.34
CA LYS A 66 -13.86 -5.18 13.71
C LYS A 66 -13.11 -6.10 14.68
N GLU A 67 -13.16 -7.40 14.41
CA GLU A 67 -12.58 -8.48 15.21
C GLU A 67 -11.04 -8.43 15.20
N ASP A 68 -10.43 -7.92 14.11
CA ASP A 68 -8.98 -7.78 13.97
C ASP A 68 -8.36 -6.88 15.05
N ARG A 69 -9.16 -5.95 15.60
CA ARG A 69 -8.71 -4.98 16.61
C ARG A 69 -8.09 -5.63 17.84
N GLN A 70 -8.66 -6.73 18.34
CA GLN A 70 -8.14 -7.38 19.55
C GLN A 70 -6.76 -8.00 19.32
N ILE A 71 -6.57 -8.62 18.16
CA ILE A 71 -5.31 -9.26 17.75
C ILE A 71 -4.23 -8.18 17.60
N ILE A 72 -4.56 -7.07 16.94
CA ILE A 72 -3.62 -5.98 16.67
C ILE A 72 -3.22 -5.27 17.97
N ASN A 73 -4.17 -4.96 18.85
CA ASN A 73 -3.86 -4.38 20.16
C ASN A 73 -2.89 -5.27 20.95
N THR A 74 -3.14 -6.59 20.95
CA THR A 74 -2.28 -7.56 21.63
C THR A 74 -0.88 -7.60 21.03
N ALA A 75 -0.76 -7.55 19.70
CA ALA A 75 0.52 -7.52 19.01
C ALA A 75 1.32 -6.24 19.33
N ILE A 76 0.68 -5.07 19.26
CA ILE A 76 1.31 -3.79 19.58
C ILE A 76 1.79 -3.77 21.05
N LEU A 77 0.94 -4.17 22.00
CA LEU A 77 1.32 -4.21 23.42
C LEU A 77 2.49 -5.15 23.68
N LYS A 78 2.57 -6.29 22.99
CA LYS A 78 3.73 -7.19 23.07
C LYS A 78 5.01 -6.49 22.60
N LEU A 79 4.96 -5.71 21.53
CA LEU A 79 6.13 -4.98 21.02
C LEU A 79 6.57 -3.87 22.00
N VAL A 80 5.61 -3.18 22.62
CA VAL A 80 5.88 -2.18 23.67
C VAL A 80 6.49 -2.84 24.93
N HIS A 81 5.92 -3.94 25.41
CA HIS A 81 6.45 -4.66 26.58
C HIS A 81 7.86 -5.23 26.34
N LYS A 82 8.18 -5.58 25.09
CA LYS A 82 9.54 -5.99 24.68
C LYS A 82 10.51 -4.81 24.55
N GLY A 83 10.05 -3.57 24.72
CA GLY A 83 10.86 -2.36 24.58
C GLY A 83 11.23 -2.00 23.15
N ILE A 84 10.62 -2.62 22.13
CA ILE A 84 10.89 -2.31 20.72
C ILE A 84 10.34 -0.93 20.36
N TYR A 85 9.19 -0.56 20.95
CA TYR A 85 8.59 0.76 20.81
C TYR A 85 8.27 1.35 22.19
N PRO A 86 8.33 2.68 22.35
CA PRO A 86 7.86 3.34 23.56
C PRO A 86 6.33 3.21 23.67
N ALA A 87 5.82 3.22 24.91
CA ALA A 87 4.38 3.21 25.16
C ALA A 87 3.67 4.46 24.59
N ASN A 88 4.41 5.57 24.45
CA ASN A 88 3.94 6.77 23.79
C ASN A 88 4.95 7.18 22.72
N LEU A 89 4.57 6.98 21.45
CA LEU A 89 5.41 7.30 20.28
C LEU A 89 5.65 8.81 20.10
N TRP A 90 4.72 9.66 20.57
CA TRP A 90 4.70 11.09 20.27
C TRP A 90 4.94 11.98 21.51
N GLY A 91 5.07 11.40 22.71
CA GLY A 91 5.26 12.13 23.97
C GLY A 91 3.97 12.74 24.54
N LYS A 92 4.07 13.53 25.62
CA LYS A 92 2.93 14.30 26.13
C LYS A 92 2.59 15.36 25.08
N GLN A 93 1.41 15.27 24.46
CA GLN A 93 0.82 16.43 23.83
C GLN A 93 0.43 17.36 24.97
N ASP A 94 1.18 18.44 25.15
CA ASP A 94 0.78 19.53 26.01
C ASP A 94 -0.52 20.13 25.42
N GLU A 95 -1.63 19.98 26.14
CA GLU A 95 -2.87 20.75 25.93
C GLU A 95 -2.76 22.14 26.57
#